data_AF-A0A9Q0WT25-F1
#
_entry.id   AF-A0A9Q0WT25-F1
#
_cell.length_a   1.000
_cell.length_b   1.000
_cell.length_c   1.000
_cell.angle_alpha   90.00
_cell.angle_beta   90.00
_cell.angle_gamma   90.00
#
_symmetry.space_group_name_H-M   'P 1'
#
loop_
_entity.id
_entity.type
_entity.pdbx_description
1 polymer ?
#
loop_
_entity_poly.entity_id
_entity_poly.type
_entity_poly.pdbx_seq_one_letter_code
_entity_poly.pdbx_strand_id
1 'polypeptide(L)'
;MDDEASSSGNNNNNKNLTIDNNNKSPVVGGFLDASKAEKSVWLMKCPSMVSRFLRSQEHEGGDGDASSPPVAKVIVSVDPLKGNDDDNSATEFTMEIAGTEPGDGLKTYSMEMSKDLVDMSVFSESSQGKMSVEGRILNKFDTNKGYRQ
;
A
#
# COMPACT_ATOMS: atom_id res chain seq x y z
N MET A 1 -26.02 16.32 56.34
CA MET A 1 -26.55 16.42 54.97
C MET A 1 -25.50 17.13 54.13
N ASP A 2 -24.32 16.52 54.03
CA ASP A 2 -23.87 15.84 52.80
C ASP A 2 -24.29 16.53 51.50
N ASP A 3 -23.33 17.04 50.72
CA ASP A 3 -22.79 16.25 49.62
C ASP A 3 -21.53 16.89 49.02
N GLU A 4 -20.50 16.05 49.00
CA GLU A 4 -19.22 16.16 48.33
C GLU A 4 -19.42 15.74 46.86
N ALA A 5 -18.92 16.49 45.88
CA ALA A 5 -18.65 15.96 44.55
C ALA A 5 -17.47 16.69 43.91
N SER A 6 -16.43 15.90 43.73
CA SER A 6 -15.06 16.21 43.42
C SER A 6 -14.82 16.55 41.94
N SER A 7 -13.89 17.48 41.72
CA SER A 7 -13.26 17.75 40.43
C SER A 7 -12.32 16.60 40.07
N SER A 8 -12.72 15.74 39.12
CA SER A 8 -11.81 14.75 38.52
C SER A 8 -10.79 15.42 37.60
N GLY A 9 -9.60 15.66 38.14
CA GLY A 9 -8.39 15.93 37.36
C GLY A 9 -7.95 14.69 36.59
N ASN A 10 -7.81 14.83 35.27
CA ASN A 10 -7.39 13.76 34.37
C ASN A 10 -5.85 13.59 34.48
N ASN A 11 -5.38 12.73 35.39
CA ASN A 11 -3.96 12.39 35.50
C ASN A 11 -3.62 11.23 34.56
N ASN A 12 -3.06 11.58 33.40
CA ASN A 12 -2.42 10.64 32.49
C ASN A 12 -1.12 10.11 33.11
N ASN A 13 -1.22 9.01 33.86
CA ASN A 13 -0.05 8.26 34.33
C ASN A 13 0.58 7.50 33.16
N ASN A 14 1.53 8.17 32.49
CA ASN A 14 2.44 7.54 31.55
C ASN A 14 3.36 6.59 32.36
N LYS A 15 3.00 5.31 32.42
CA LYS A 15 3.80 4.29 33.10
C LYS A 15 5.03 4.00 32.24
N ASN A 16 6.09 4.76 32.46
CA ASN A 16 7.40 4.47 31.91
C ASN A 16 7.85 3.12 32.49
N LEU A 17 7.90 2.09 31.65
CA LEU A 17 8.37 0.76 32.04
C LEU A 17 9.90 0.82 32.15
N THR A 18 10.40 1.08 33.36
CA THR A 18 11.82 0.87 33.67
C THR A 18 12.11 -0.63 33.62
N ILE A 19 12.82 -1.08 32.58
CA ILE A 19 13.30 -2.46 32.48
C ILE A 19 14.69 -2.53 33.13
N ASP A 20 14.76 -3.13 34.31
CA ASP A 20 16.01 -3.45 35.00
C ASP A 20 16.71 -4.62 34.31
N ASN A 21 17.80 -4.34 33.60
CA ASN A 21 18.57 -5.32 32.85
C ASN A 21 19.62 -6.02 33.72
N ASN A 22 19.33 -7.22 34.22
CA ASN A 22 20.33 -8.11 34.81
C ASN A 22 20.18 -9.58 34.39
N ASN A 23 19.93 -9.83 33.10
CA ASN A 23 20.27 -11.12 32.48
C ASN A 23 20.44 -10.98 30.97
N LYS A 24 21.65 -11.26 30.48
CA LYS A 24 22.05 -11.22 29.07
C LYS A 24 21.44 -12.41 28.31
N SER A 25 20.16 -12.29 27.96
CA SER A 25 19.56 -13.02 26.84
C SER A 25 19.49 -12.06 25.64
N PRO A 26 19.90 -12.45 24.42
CA PRO A 26 19.74 -11.58 23.26
C PRO A 26 18.27 -11.56 22.87
N VAL A 27 17.47 -10.78 23.58
CA VAL A 27 16.13 -10.42 23.14
C VAL A 27 16.32 -9.46 21.97
N VAL A 28 16.25 -9.99 20.75
CA VAL A 28 16.02 -9.21 19.53
C VAL A 28 14.58 -8.67 19.62
N GLY A 29 14.39 -7.68 20.51
CA GLY A 29 13.13 -6.99 20.74
C GLY A 29 13.19 -5.63 20.09
N GLY A 30 13.13 -5.58 18.77
CA GLY A 30 13.00 -4.32 18.04
C GLY A 30 11.62 -3.71 18.28
N PHE A 31 11.56 -2.41 18.55
CA PHE A 31 10.30 -1.67 18.53
C PHE A 31 9.71 -1.67 17.11
N LEU A 32 8.42 -1.95 16.98
CA LEU A 32 7.67 -1.81 15.73
C LEU A 32 7.27 -0.35 15.54
N ASP A 33 7.72 0.29 14.46
CA ASP A 33 7.25 1.63 14.10
C ASP A 33 5.87 1.53 13.44
N ALA A 34 4.83 2.02 14.14
CA ALA A 34 3.45 2.01 13.67
C ALA A 34 2.96 3.39 13.20
N SER A 35 3.85 4.36 12.98
CA SER A 35 3.48 5.73 12.61
C SER A 35 2.66 5.84 11.31
N LYS A 36 2.76 4.86 10.41
CA LYS A 36 2.01 4.82 9.14
C LYS A 36 0.85 3.81 9.15
N ALA A 37 0.47 3.24 10.30
CA ALA A 37 -0.55 2.19 10.36
C ALA A 37 -1.88 2.59 9.70
N GLU A 38 -2.27 3.86 9.80
CA GLU A 38 -3.53 4.35 9.23
C GLU A 38 -3.43 4.70 7.73
N LYS A 39 -2.24 4.63 7.11
CA LYS A 39 -2.05 4.96 5.70
C LYS A 39 -2.76 3.93 4.81
N SER A 40 -3.58 4.42 3.88
CA SER A 40 -4.22 3.55 2.88
C SER A 40 -3.23 3.15 1.79
N VAL A 41 -3.19 1.85 1.49
CA VAL A 41 -2.35 1.26 0.46
C VAL A 41 -3.22 0.40 -0.46
N TRP A 42 -2.84 0.34 -1.74
CA TRP A 42 -3.47 -0.56 -2.71
C TRP A 42 -2.59 -1.77 -2.95
N LEU A 43 -3.21 -2.93 -3.02
CA LEU A 43 -2.57 -4.17 -3.42
C LEU A 43 -2.96 -4.48 -4.85
N MET A 44 -1.99 -4.82 -5.69
CA MET A 44 -2.24 -5.23 -7.07
C MET A 44 -1.59 -6.58 -7.34
N LYS A 45 -2.37 -7.55 -7.83
CA LYS A 45 -1.86 -8.78 -8.39
C LYS A 45 -1.28 -8.50 -9.76
N CYS A 46 0.05 -8.43 -9.82
CA CYS A 46 0.80 -8.04 -11.01
C CYS A 46 1.09 -9.26 -11.92
N PRO A 47 0.63 -9.26 -13.19
CA PRO A 47 1.02 -10.28 -14.17
C PRO A 47 2.53 -10.31 -14.41
N SER A 48 3.08 -11.50 -14.66
CA SER A 48 4.53 -11.71 -14.83
C SER A 48 5.16 -10.84 -15.92
N MET A 49 4.40 -10.49 -16.96
CA MET A 49 4.89 -9.60 -18.03
C MET A 49 5.00 -8.15 -17.56
N VAL A 50 4.05 -7.70 -16.73
CA VAL A 50 4.06 -6.36 -16.14
C VAL A 50 5.22 -6.22 -15.15
N SER A 51 5.40 -7.21 -14.26
CA SER A 51 6.48 -7.16 -13.26
C SER A 51 7.89 -7.18 -13.87
N ARG A 52 8.08 -7.89 -14.98
CA ARG A 52 9.33 -7.88 -15.75
C ARG A 52 9.60 -6.50 -16.34
N PHE A 53 8.59 -5.89 -16.97
CA PHE A 53 8.73 -4.56 -17.54
C PHE A 53 9.14 -3.52 -16.50
N LEU A 54 8.42 -3.46 -15.37
CA LEU A 54 8.69 -2.50 -14.31
C LEU A 54 10.11 -2.63 -13.75
N ARG A 55 10.61 -3.88 -13.59
CA ARG A 55 11.96 -4.15 -13.12
C ARG A 55 13.05 -3.75 -14.12
N SER A 56 12.81 -3.94 -15.42
CA SER A 56 13.77 -3.54 -16.45
C SER A 56 14.02 -2.04 -16.46
N GLN A 57 13.00 -1.23 -16.13
CA GLN A 57 13.12 0.22 -16.07
C GLN A 57 13.91 0.72 -14.84
N GLU A 58 13.95 -0.05 -13.74
CA GLU A 58 14.74 0.29 -12.55
C GLU A 58 16.25 0.26 -12.81
N HIS A 59 16.70 -0.48 -13.82
CA HIS A 59 18.12 -0.69 -14.13
C HIS A 59 18.72 0.29 -15.15
N GLU A 60 17.91 1.09 -15.85
CA GLU A 60 18.42 2.06 -16.85
C GLU A 60 18.77 3.44 -16.26
N GLY A 61 18.54 3.64 -14.94
CA GLY A 61 18.94 4.84 -14.20
C GLY A 61 20.42 4.82 -13.79
N GLY A 62 21.33 4.89 -14.76
CA GLY A 62 22.75 5.13 -14.51
C GLY A 62 23.03 6.62 -14.26
N ASP A 63 23.70 6.91 -13.15
CA ASP A 63 24.30 8.18 -12.73
C ASP A 63 23.43 9.45 -12.77
N GLY A 64 23.05 9.92 -11.57
CA GLY A 64 22.89 11.34 -11.26
C GLY A 64 21.66 12.05 -11.82
N ASP A 65 20.73 12.37 -10.92
CA ASP A 65 19.82 13.52 -11.01
C ASP A 65 18.66 13.50 -12.03
N ALA A 66 18.49 12.45 -12.83
CA ALA A 66 17.30 12.29 -13.67
C ALA A 66 16.20 11.49 -12.93
N SER A 67 15.10 12.14 -12.59
CA SER A 67 13.82 11.47 -12.26
C SER A 67 13.53 10.41 -13.31
N SER A 68 13.52 9.13 -12.92
CA SER A 68 13.14 8.04 -13.82
C SER A 68 11.77 8.36 -14.45
N PRO A 69 11.60 8.15 -15.77
CA PRO A 69 10.32 8.43 -16.41
C PRO A 69 9.22 7.51 -15.82
N PRO A 70 7.95 7.97 -15.76
CA PRO A 70 6.85 7.12 -15.33
C PRO A 70 6.78 5.83 -16.16
N VAL A 71 6.83 4.69 -15.48
CA VAL A 71 6.86 3.36 -16.09
C VAL A 71 5.47 2.78 -16.36
N ALA A 72 4.44 3.36 -15.76
CA ALA A 72 3.05 2.97 -15.95
C ALA A 72 2.10 4.10 -15.57
N LYS A 73 0.86 4.00 -16.07
CA LYS A 73 -0.24 4.91 -15.73
C LYS A 73 -1.46 4.09 -15.31
N VAL A 74 -2.07 4.44 -14.19
CA VAL A 74 -3.40 3.94 -13.81
C VAL A 74 -4.44 4.97 -14.25
N ILE A 75 -5.49 4.51 -14.92
CA ILE A 75 -6.60 5.32 -15.41
C ILE A 75 -7.86 4.87 -14.68
N VAL A 76 -8.58 5.85 -14.13
CA VAL A 76 -9.88 5.65 -13.49
C VAL A 76 -10.92 6.35 -14.35
N SER A 77 -11.86 5.58 -14.87
CA SER A 77 -12.98 6.06 -15.67
C SER A 77 -14.25 5.95 -14.85
N VAL A 78 -15.00 7.06 -14.75
CA VAL A 78 -16.28 7.09 -14.03
C VAL A 78 -17.36 7.46 -15.03
N ASP A 79 -18.34 6.57 -15.22
CA ASP A 79 -19.52 6.85 -16.04
C ASP A 79 -20.67 7.33 -15.12
N PRO A 80 -21.03 8.62 -15.15
CA PRO A 80 -22.08 9.16 -14.30
C PRO A 80 -23.48 8.66 -14.67
N LEU A 81 -23.66 8.02 -15.84
CA LEU A 81 -24.94 7.48 -16.30
C LEU A 81 -25.16 6.02 -15.86
N LYS A 82 -24.08 5.31 -15.49
CA LYS A 82 -24.20 3.99 -14.86
C LYS A 82 -24.53 4.20 -13.38
N GLY A 83 -25.76 3.86 -12.99
CA GLY A 83 -26.20 3.91 -11.61
C GLY A 83 -25.33 3.04 -10.71
N ASN A 84 -25.13 3.47 -9.47
CA ASN A 84 -24.30 2.78 -8.48
C ASN A 84 -24.98 1.53 -7.87
N ASP A 85 -26.02 1.00 -8.54
CA ASP A 85 -26.87 -0.08 -8.04
C ASP A 85 -26.11 -1.41 -7.95
N ASP A 86 -25.05 -1.56 -8.73
CA ASP A 86 -24.01 -2.57 -8.55
C ASP A 86 -22.75 -1.86 -8.06
N ASP A 87 -22.31 -2.18 -6.83
CA ASP A 87 -21.27 -1.54 -5.98
C ASP A 87 -19.91 -1.20 -6.64
N ASN A 88 -19.71 -1.47 -7.92
CA ASN A 88 -18.49 -1.09 -8.64
C ASN A 88 -18.67 -0.94 -10.17
N SER A 89 -19.90 -0.87 -10.69
CA SER A 89 -20.13 -0.89 -12.15
C SER A 89 -19.91 0.47 -12.82
N ALA A 90 -19.96 1.56 -12.06
CA ALA A 90 -19.77 2.92 -12.55
C ALA A 90 -18.30 3.33 -12.66
N THR A 91 -17.39 2.64 -11.96
CA THR A 91 -15.95 2.97 -11.93
C THR A 91 -15.12 1.85 -12.55
N GLU A 92 -14.42 2.16 -13.64
CA GLU A 92 -13.53 1.24 -14.34
C GLU A 92 -12.07 1.63 -14.10
N PHE A 93 -11.25 0.66 -13.73
CA PHE A 93 -9.80 0.86 -13.53
C PHE A 93 -9.03 0.16 -14.66
N THR A 94 -8.10 0.88 -15.28
CA THR A 94 -7.17 0.30 -16.26
C THR A 94 -5.74 0.75 -15.98
N MET A 95 -4.77 0.00 -16.47
CA MET A 95 -3.34 0.29 -16.37
C MET A 95 -2.73 0.28 -17.76
N GLU A 96 -1.97 1.31 -18.10
CA GLU A 96 -1.21 1.41 -19.35
C GLU A 96 0.29 1.35 -19.07
N ILE A 97 0.99 0.58 -19.91
CA ILE A 97 2.44 0.36 -19.82
C ILE A 97 3.04 0.49 -21.22
N ALA A 98 4.25 1.04 -21.34
CA ALA A 98 4.94 1.09 -22.63
C ALA A 98 5.24 -0.32 -23.16
N GLY A 99 5.10 -0.49 -24.48
CA GLY A 99 5.45 -1.73 -25.18
C GLY A 99 6.93 -2.05 -25.01
N THR A 100 7.25 -3.34 -24.91
CA THR A 100 8.63 -3.83 -24.75
C THR A 100 9.36 -4.03 -26.07
N GLU A 101 8.62 -4.10 -27.18
CA GLU A 101 9.16 -4.44 -28.50
C GLU A 101 9.10 -3.24 -29.46
N PRO A 102 10.06 -3.08 -30.38
CA PRO A 102 10.00 -2.04 -31.41
C PRO A 102 8.70 -2.18 -32.24
N GLY A 103 7.80 -1.21 -32.12
CA GLY A 103 6.49 -1.20 -32.79
C GLY A 103 5.31 -1.67 -31.93
N ASP A 104 5.56 -2.12 -30.70
CA ASP A 104 4.52 -2.43 -29.71
C ASP A 104 4.08 -1.13 -29.04
N GLY A 105 2.82 -0.75 -29.24
CA GLY A 105 2.23 0.45 -28.64
C GLY A 105 2.07 0.33 -27.13
N LEU A 106 1.37 1.28 -26.52
CA LEU A 106 0.95 1.16 -25.13
C LEU A 106 0.07 -0.09 -24.94
N LYS A 107 0.41 -0.92 -23.96
CA LYS A 107 -0.39 -2.07 -23.54
C LYS A 107 -1.33 -1.65 -22.42
N THR A 108 -2.62 -1.82 -22.66
CA THR A 108 -3.66 -1.57 -21.67
C THR A 108 -4.06 -2.88 -20.98
N TYR A 109 -4.18 -2.81 -19.66
CA TYR A 109 -4.59 -3.89 -18.79
C TYR A 109 -5.83 -3.43 -18.02
N SER A 110 -6.83 -4.31 -17.90
CA SER A 110 -7.98 -4.04 -17.03
C SER A 110 -7.60 -4.39 -15.60
N MET A 111 -8.03 -3.58 -14.64
CA MET A 111 -7.83 -3.82 -13.21
C MET A 111 -9.20 -4.06 -12.57
N GLU A 112 -9.41 -5.27 -12.07
CA GLU A 112 -10.65 -5.64 -11.40
C GLU A 112 -10.48 -5.57 -9.89
N MET A 113 -11.36 -4.84 -9.19
CA MET A 113 -11.30 -4.80 -7.73
C MET A 113 -11.85 -6.11 -7.15
N SER A 114 -11.03 -6.80 -6.36
CA SER A 114 -11.45 -8.00 -5.67
C SER A 114 -12.40 -7.63 -4.51
N LYS A 115 -13.52 -8.36 -4.37
CA LYS A 115 -14.50 -8.17 -3.29
C LYS A 115 -14.19 -8.98 -2.02
N ASP A 116 -13.15 -9.82 -2.08
CA ASP A 116 -12.76 -10.77 -1.05
C ASP A 116 -11.66 -10.24 -0.12
N LEU A 117 -11.72 -8.95 0.21
CA LEU A 117 -10.68 -8.31 1.02
C LEU A 117 -10.86 -8.67 2.51
N VAL A 118 -9.86 -9.36 3.06
CA VAL A 118 -9.68 -9.48 4.51
C VAL A 118 -8.82 -8.30 5.01
N ASP A 119 -8.96 -7.92 6.27
CA ASP A 119 -8.13 -6.85 6.85
C ASP A 119 -6.65 -7.25 6.76
N MET A 120 -5.85 -6.39 6.15
CA MET A 120 -4.44 -6.66 5.85
C MET A 120 -3.63 -5.39 6.10
N SER A 121 -2.49 -5.57 6.78
CA SER A 121 -1.49 -4.52 6.98
C SER A 121 -0.20 -4.86 6.24
N VAL A 122 0.47 -3.83 5.73
CA VAL A 122 1.77 -3.95 5.07
C VAL A 122 2.87 -3.71 6.10
N PHE A 123 3.86 -4.59 6.13
CA PHE A 123 5.03 -4.45 6.98
C PHE A 123 6.29 -4.36 6.12
N SER A 124 7.27 -3.60 6.56
CA SER A 124 8.60 -3.58 5.95
C SER A 124 9.68 -3.85 6.98
N GLU A 125 10.78 -4.46 6.54
CA GLU A 125 11.97 -4.69 7.33
C GLU A 125 13.15 -4.01 6.62
N SER A 126 13.87 -3.14 7.33
CA SER A 126 15.08 -2.53 6.80
C SER A 126 16.25 -3.53 6.79
N SER A 127 17.31 -3.22 6.05
CA SER A 127 18.55 -4.02 6.08
C SER A 127 19.23 -4.09 7.45
N GLN A 128 18.85 -3.24 8.41
CA GLN A 128 19.30 -3.28 9.80
C GLN A 128 18.34 -4.07 10.72
N GLY A 129 17.32 -4.73 10.17
CA GLY A 129 16.35 -5.52 10.92
C GLY A 129 15.29 -4.67 11.66
N LYS A 130 15.10 -3.41 11.27
CA LYS A 130 14.04 -2.56 11.85
C LYS A 130 12.71 -2.85 11.16
N MET A 131 11.68 -3.14 11.94
CA MET A 131 10.33 -3.41 11.43
C MET A 131 9.44 -2.16 11.50
N SER A 132 8.67 -1.90 10.45
CA SER A 132 7.63 -0.86 10.40
C SER A 132 6.32 -1.37 9.84
N VAL A 133 5.20 -0.78 10.28
CA VAL A 133 3.89 -0.87 9.61
C VAL A 133 3.83 0.25 8.58
N GLU A 134 3.59 -0.10 7.32
CA GLU A 134 3.58 0.84 6.19
C GLU A 134 2.16 1.29 5.79
N GLY A 135 1.13 0.61 6.30
CA GLY A 135 -0.28 0.98 6.10
C GLY A 135 -1.22 -0.20 6.08
N ARG A 136 -2.50 0.09 5.81
CA ARG A 136 -3.59 -0.88 5.63
C ARG A 136 -3.98 -0.98 4.17
N ILE A 137 -4.22 -2.20 3.72
CA ILE A 137 -4.70 -2.47 2.37
C ILE A 137 -6.21 -2.25 2.38
N LEU A 138 -6.69 -1.30 1.57
CA LEU A 138 -8.13 -1.04 1.43
C LEU A 138 -8.70 -1.55 0.11
N ASN A 139 -7.85 -1.59 -0.92
CA ASN A 139 -8.23 -2.04 -2.25
C ASN A 139 -7.26 -3.11 -2.72
N LYS A 140 -7.80 -4.19 -3.29
CA LYS A 140 -7.04 -5.24 -3.97
C LYS A 140 -7.51 -5.30 -5.42
N PHE A 141 -6.55 -5.28 -6.35
CA PHE A 141 -6.81 -5.31 -7.78
C PHE A 141 -6.19 -6.54 -8.41
N ASP A 142 -6.97 -7.27 -9.20
CA ASP A 142 -6.48 -8.30 -10.10
C ASP A 142 -6.29 -7.69 -11.50
N THR A 143 -5.03 -7.60 -11.93
CA THR A 143 -4.70 -7.02 -13.24
C THR A 143 -4.74 -8.10 -14.30
N ASN A 144 -5.58 -7.90 -15.32
CA ASN A 144 -5.80 -8.81 -16.43
C ASN A 144 -5.37 -8.17 -17.75
N LYS A 145 -4.95 -8.97 -18.73
CA LYS A 145 -4.68 -8.46 -20.07
C LYS A 145 -5.99 -7.87 -20.63
N GLY A 146 -5.95 -6.61 -21.05
CA GLY A 146 -7.08 -6.02 -21.75
C GLY A 146 -7.31 -6.77 -23.06
N TYR A 147 -8.50 -7.34 -23.24
CA TYR A 147 -8.89 -7.82 -24.56
C TYR A 147 -9.23 -6.58 -25.40
N ARG A 148 -8.47 -6.36 -26.48
CA ARG A 148 -8.87 -5.37 -27.49
C ARG A 148 -10.19 -5.85 -28.08
N GLN A 149 -11.26 -5.07 -27.91
CA GLN A 149 -12.46 -5.18 -28.75
C GLN A 149 -12.21 -4.52 -30.10
#